data_AF-A0A8C7U8X9-F1
#
_entry.id   AF-A0A8C7U8X9-F1
#
_cell.length_a   1.000
_cell.length_b   1.000
_cell.length_c   1.000
_cell.angle_alpha   90.00
_cell.angle_beta   90.00
_cell.angle_gamma   90.00
#
_symmetry.space_group_name_H-M   'P 1'
#
loop_
_entity.id
_entity.type
_entity.pdbx_description
1 polymer ?
#
loop_
_entity_poly.entity_id
_entity_poly.type
_entity_poly.pdbx_seq_one_letter_code
_entity_poly.pdbx_strand_id
1 'polypeptide(L)'
;LRSVLLFVLCPMLVLGFIYYSSGKLHLHVWGQKPLYDKQGFLLKLDAKLSAELAYKYGNLSEGVCKPGYAAAKMTAIYPKFMKPAPMFLDRNFKRLAKVSSYLPPFGFKTQETIIDIILTATKNYGLGQDVDSLICKRCIIVGNGGILANKSLGSRIDDYDIVVRLNEAPVTGFGKDVGTKTTMRITYPEGAIQKPERYEKDSLFVFSAFKPLDFKWLRQMVFREKLRGTEGFWKSVARYVPKKPTEMRILNPYFIQEAAFQFIGLPLNNGLMGKGNIPTLGTVAITMALHNCDEVAVAGFGYDMNTPHAPLHYYETVKMSAIKESWTHNISKEKEFLRKLVKANVITDLTNGI
;
A
#
# COMPACT_ATOMS: atom_id res chain seq x y z
N LEU A 1 -23.67 -60.91 -47.85
CA LEU A 1 -23.77 -59.43 -47.91
C LEU A 1 -24.42 -58.75 -46.69
N ARG A 2 -24.87 -59.46 -45.63
CA ARG A 2 -25.47 -58.83 -44.42
C ARG A 2 -24.49 -58.52 -43.28
N SER A 3 -23.26 -59.01 -43.30
CA SER A 3 -22.32 -58.86 -42.17
C SER A 3 -21.24 -57.78 -42.36
N VAL A 4 -21.14 -57.16 -43.54
CA VAL A 4 -20.17 -56.07 -43.81
C VAL A 4 -20.76 -54.69 -43.49
N LEU A 5 -22.10 -54.57 -43.50
CA LEU A 5 -22.77 -53.28 -43.25
C LEU A 5 -22.72 -52.85 -41.77
N LEU A 6 -22.68 -53.80 -40.83
CA LEU A 6 -22.60 -53.47 -39.39
C LEU A 6 -21.21 -53.00 -38.93
N PHE A 7 -20.13 -53.39 -39.62
CA PHE A 7 -18.77 -53.03 -39.23
C PHE A 7 -18.35 -51.60 -39.63
N VAL A 8 -19.10 -50.94 -40.51
CA VAL A 8 -18.83 -49.56 -40.96
C VAL A 8 -19.77 -48.53 -40.30
N LEU A 9 -20.98 -48.95 -39.89
CA LEU A 9 -21.94 -48.07 -39.23
C LEU A 9 -21.51 -47.70 -37.79
N CYS A 10 -20.84 -48.61 -37.08
CA CYS A 10 -20.45 -48.39 -35.68
C CYS A 10 -19.32 -47.34 -35.51
N PRO A 11 -18.22 -47.36 -36.29
CA PRO A 11 -17.15 -46.35 -36.18
C PRO A 11 -17.60 -44.96 -36.63
N MET A 12 -18.48 -44.87 -37.64
CA MET A 12 -18.98 -43.59 -38.16
C MET A 12 -19.93 -42.90 -37.18
N LEU A 13 -20.77 -43.66 -36.46
CA LEU A 13 -21.60 -43.11 -35.38
C LEU A 13 -20.76 -42.64 -34.19
N VAL A 14 -19.68 -43.36 -33.86
CA VAL A 14 -18.74 -42.95 -32.79
C VAL A 14 -17.96 -41.69 -33.20
N LEU A 15 -17.46 -41.61 -34.43
CA LEU A 15 -16.81 -40.39 -34.95
C LEU A 15 -17.77 -39.20 -35.05
N GLY A 16 -19.02 -39.44 -35.46
CA GLY A 16 -20.08 -38.43 -35.45
C GLY A 16 -20.42 -37.95 -34.03
N PHE A 17 -20.44 -38.86 -33.04
CA PHE A 17 -20.66 -38.51 -31.64
C PHE A 17 -19.47 -37.77 -31.02
N ILE A 18 -18.23 -38.14 -31.38
CA ILE A 18 -17.02 -37.44 -30.94
C ILE A 18 -16.93 -36.06 -31.60
N TYR A 19 -17.28 -35.93 -32.88
CA TYR A 19 -17.31 -34.64 -33.59
C TYR A 19 -18.43 -33.74 -33.09
N TYR A 20 -19.64 -34.28 -32.85
CA TYR A 20 -20.75 -33.57 -32.25
C TYR A 20 -20.46 -33.18 -30.78
N SER A 21 -19.79 -34.03 -30.02
CA SER A 21 -19.36 -33.75 -28.65
C SER A 21 -18.20 -32.76 -28.59
N SER A 22 -17.24 -32.82 -29.54
CA SER A 22 -16.14 -31.86 -29.66
C SER A 22 -16.63 -30.50 -30.17
N GLY A 23 -17.63 -30.49 -31.06
CA GLY A 23 -18.35 -29.30 -31.50
C GLY A 23 -19.21 -28.68 -30.39
N LYS A 24 -19.77 -29.50 -29.48
CA LYS A 24 -20.42 -29.02 -28.24
C LYS A 24 -19.44 -28.60 -27.15
N LEU A 25 -18.22 -29.15 -27.10
CA LEU A 25 -17.14 -28.67 -26.23
C LEU A 25 -16.54 -27.34 -26.75
N HIS A 26 -16.71 -27.06 -28.04
CA HIS A 26 -16.48 -25.76 -28.66
C HIS A 26 -17.74 -24.91 -28.83
N LEU A 27 -18.85 -25.25 -28.15
CA LEU A 27 -19.86 -24.23 -27.85
C LEU A 27 -19.17 -23.19 -26.98
N HIS A 28 -18.85 -22.06 -27.62
CA HIS A 28 -18.66 -20.78 -26.98
C HIS A 28 -19.54 -20.73 -25.73
N VAL A 29 -18.92 -20.70 -24.54
CA VAL A 29 -19.58 -20.33 -23.30
C VAL A 29 -20.01 -18.87 -23.48
N TRP A 30 -21.12 -18.68 -24.15
CA TRP A 30 -21.75 -17.39 -24.33
C TRP A 30 -22.50 -17.11 -23.02
N GLY A 31 -21.94 -16.22 -22.20
CA GLY A 31 -22.71 -15.58 -21.13
C GLY A 31 -22.15 -15.65 -19.70
N GLN A 32 -21.04 -16.33 -19.41
CA GLN A 32 -20.40 -16.14 -18.10
C GLN A 32 -19.66 -14.81 -18.09
N LYS A 33 -20.30 -13.78 -17.50
CA LYS A 33 -19.63 -12.51 -17.19
C LYS A 33 -18.37 -12.82 -16.35
N PRO A 34 -17.24 -12.18 -16.63
CA PRO A 34 -16.04 -12.38 -15.82
C PRO A 34 -16.38 -12.08 -14.35
N LEU A 35 -15.84 -12.89 -13.44
CA LEU A 35 -16.01 -12.69 -12.00
C LEU A 35 -15.04 -11.63 -11.46
N TYR A 36 -13.86 -11.54 -12.07
CA TYR A 36 -12.77 -10.64 -11.67
C TYR A 36 -12.44 -9.63 -12.78
N ASP A 37 -11.94 -8.46 -12.39
CA ASP A 37 -11.39 -7.47 -13.29
C ASP A 37 -9.99 -7.87 -13.82
N LYS A 38 -9.38 -7.00 -14.64
CA LYS A 38 -8.07 -7.26 -15.25
C LYS A 38 -6.93 -7.38 -14.23
N GLN A 39 -7.06 -6.77 -13.06
CA GLN A 39 -6.06 -6.83 -11.99
C GLN A 39 -6.26 -8.09 -11.13
N GLY A 40 -7.49 -8.61 -11.06
CA GLY A 40 -7.89 -9.78 -10.30
C GLY A 40 -8.78 -9.47 -9.11
N PHE A 41 -9.35 -8.26 -9.03
CA PHE A 41 -10.34 -7.92 -8.02
C PHE A 41 -11.73 -8.41 -8.43
N LEU A 42 -12.53 -8.82 -7.46
CA LEU A 42 -13.92 -9.21 -7.66
C LEU A 42 -14.71 -8.02 -8.26
N LEU A 43 -15.49 -8.26 -9.31
CA LEU A 43 -16.28 -7.19 -9.95
C LEU A 43 -17.47 -6.74 -9.10
N LYS A 44 -18.07 -7.67 -8.35
CA LYS A 44 -19.14 -7.40 -7.38
C LYS A 44 -18.55 -7.25 -5.98
N LEU A 45 -18.16 -6.04 -5.65
CA LEU A 45 -17.64 -5.66 -4.33
C LEU A 45 -18.80 -5.39 -3.36
N ASP A 46 -19.72 -6.34 -3.23
CA ASP A 46 -20.88 -6.15 -2.35
C ASP A 46 -20.38 -6.05 -0.90
N ALA A 47 -20.84 -5.04 -0.17
CA ALA A 47 -20.44 -4.77 1.21
C ALA A 47 -20.80 -5.89 2.20
N LYS A 48 -21.63 -6.86 1.77
CA LYS A 48 -22.01 -8.01 2.60
C LYS A 48 -20.82 -8.94 2.75
N LEU A 49 -20.48 -9.23 4.00
CA LEU A 49 -19.48 -10.25 4.33
C LEU A 49 -19.83 -11.56 3.63
N SER A 50 -18.82 -12.26 3.12
CA SER A 50 -19.00 -13.66 2.71
C SER A 50 -19.52 -14.46 3.91
N ALA A 51 -20.23 -15.57 3.67
CA ALA A 51 -20.79 -16.39 4.75
C ALA A 51 -19.72 -16.80 5.80
N GLU A 52 -18.50 -17.09 5.34
CA GLU A 52 -17.35 -17.40 6.21
C GLU A 52 -16.93 -16.21 7.08
N LEU A 53 -16.81 -15.02 6.51
CA LEU A 53 -16.46 -13.82 7.27
C LEU A 53 -17.60 -13.40 8.22
N ALA A 54 -18.85 -13.60 7.81
CA ALA A 54 -20.02 -13.34 8.65
C ALA A 54 -20.05 -14.30 9.85
N TYR A 55 -19.75 -15.58 9.64
CA TYR A 55 -19.62 -16.54 10.74
C TYR A 55 -18.50 -16.16 11.71
N LYS A 56 -17.32 -15.79 11.18
CA LYS A 56 -16.14 -15.47 11.99
C LYS A 56 -16.27 -14.16 12.77
N TYR A 57 -16.84 -13.11 12.16
CA TYR A 57 -16.83 -11.75 12.71
C TYR A 57 -18.22 -11.19 13.04
N GLY A 58 -19.30 -11.90 12.70
CA GLY A 58 -20.68 -11.41 12.86
C GLY A 58 -21.16 -11.36 14.31
N ASN A 59 -20.55 -12.14 15.20
CA ASN A 59 -20.88 -12.15 16.63
C ASN A 59 -20.08 -11.11 17.44
N LEU A 60 -19.14 -10.38 16.82
CA LEU A 60 -18.37 -9.34 17.51
C LEU A 60 -19.21 -8.06 17.59
N SER A 61 -19.31 -7.49 18.79
CA SER A 61 -20.00 -6.23 19.02
C SER A 61 -19.44 -5.10 18.16
N GLU A 62 -20.31 -4.16 17.80
CA GLU A 62 -19.90 -2.96 17.07
C GLU A 62 -18.84 -2.18 17.87
N GLY A 63 -17.78 -1.72 17.20
CA GLY A 63 -16.66 -1.02 17.81
C GLY A 63 -15.57 -1.92 18.42
N VAL A 64 -15.79 -3.23 18.55
CA VAL A 64 -14.74 -4.18 18.96
C VAL A 64 -13.82 -4.48 17.79
N CYS A 65 -12.51 -4.31 17.99
CA CYS A 65 -11.49 -4.59 16.98
C CYS A 65 -11.53 -6.07 16.55
N LYS A 66 -11.43 -6.32 15.25
CA LYS A 66 -11.55 -7.65 14.64
C LYS A 66 -10.18 -8.18 14.17
N PRO A 67 -9.54 -9.13 14.89
CA PRO A 67 -8.22 -9.64 14.49
C PRO A 67 -8.21 -10.29 13.10
N GLY A 68 -7.26 -9.89 12.26
CA GLY A 68 -7.03 -10.35 10.90
C GLY A 68 -8.07 -9.87 9.88
N TYR A 69 -8.91 -8.88 10.22
CA TYR A 69 -10.08 -8.54 9.42
C TYR A 69 -9.76 -7.89 8.07
N ALA A 70 -8.82 -6.95 8.03
CA ALA A 70 -8.37 -6.29 6.81
C ALA A 70 -7.81 -7.30 5.79
N ALA A 71 -6.91 -8.17 6.24
CA ALA A 71 -6.34 -9.23 5.41
C ALA A 71 -7.41 -10.21 4.90
N ALA A 72 -8.34 -10.63 5.76
CA ALA A 72 -9.40 -11.55 5.39
C ALA A 72 -10.36 -10.94 4.35
N LYS A 73 -10.71 -9.66 4.50
CA LYS A 73 -11.50 -8.93 3.50
C LYS A 73 -10.73 -8.73 2.19
N MET A 74 -9.44 -8.43 2.26
CA MET A 74 -8.59 -8.35 1.07
C MET A 74 -8.56 -9.66 0.30
N THR A 75 -8.34 -10.79 0.97
CA THR A 75 -8.36 -12.11 0.33
C THR A 75 -9.72 -12.42 -0.32
N ALA A 76 -10.82 -11.99 0.29
CA ALA A 76 -12.17 -12.20 -0.26
C ALA A 76 -12.41 -11.44 -1.58
N ILE A 77 -11.87 -10.23 -1.73
CA ILE A 77 -12.03 -9.44 -2.96
C ILE A 77 -10.87 -9.57 -3.95
N TYR A 78 -9.72 -10.07 -3.50
CA TYR A 78 -8.50 -10.22 -4.28
C TYR A 78 -7.80 -11.52 -3.88
N PRO A 79 -8.15 -12.67 -4.48
CA PRO A 79 -7.63 -13.98 -4.09
C PRO A 79 -6.10 -14.14 -4.23
N LYS A 80 -5.45 -13.26 -4.98
CA LYS A 80 -3.99 -13.22 -5.12
C LYS A 80 -3.30 -12.57 -3.92
N PHE A 81 -4.04 -12.00 -2.97
CA PHE A 81 -3.50 -11.41 -1.74
C PHE A 81 -2.84 -12.51 -0.90
N MET A 82 -1.50 -12.51 -0.87
CA MET A 82 -0.72 -13.52 -0.15
C MET A 82 -0.39 -13.10 1.29
N LYS A 83 0.11 -14.07 2.07
CA LYS A 83 0.44 -13.97 3.51
C LYS A 83 1.13 -12.63 3.92
N PRO A 84 0.94 -12.17 5.17
CA PRO A 84 1.52 -10.93 5.70
C PRO A 84 3.02 -10.80 5.42
N ALA A 85 3.42 -9.73 4.72
CA ALA A 85 4.80 -9.30 4.64
C ALA A 85 5.14 -8.40 5.84
N PRO A 86 6.34 -8.53 6.44
CA PRO A 86 6.71 -7.71 7.59
C PRO A 86 6.80 -6.24 7.20
N MET A 87 6.32 -5.36 8.08
CA MET A 87 6.29 -3.91 7.88
C MET A 87 7.67 -3.32 7.55
N PHE A 88 8.70 -3.76 8.28
CA PHE A 88 10.05 -3.22 8.18
C PHE A 88 11.05 -4.31 7.79
N LEU A 89 12.18 -3.90 7.21
CA LEU A 89 13.31 -4.79 7.01
C LEU A 89 13.98 -5.11 8.35
N ASP A 90 14.33 -6.38 8.52
CA ASP A 90 15.14 -6.89 9.62
C ASP A 90 16.49 -7.42 9.09
N ARG A 91 17.33 -7.98 9.97
CA ARG A 91 18.62 -8.58 9.59
C ARG A 91 18.48 -9.74 8.57
N ASN A 92 17.30 -10.33 8.41
CA ASN A 92 17.03 -11.42 7.48
C ASN A 92 16.49 -10.94 6.13
N PHE A 93 16.46 -9.63 5.86
CA PHE A 93 15.87 -9.05 4.64
C PHE A 93 16.35 -9.68 3.33
N LYS A 94 17.59 -10.19 3.28
CA LYS A 94 18.16 -10.87 2.10
C LYS A 94 17.37 -12.13 1.69
N ARG A 95 16.58 -12.72 2.59
CA ARG A 95 15.69 -13.86 2.30
C ARG A 95 14.45 -13.47 1.50
N LEU A 96 14.16 -12.19 1.33
CA LEU A 96 13.02 -11.68 0.58
C LEU A 96 13.29 -11.77 -0.94
N ALA A 97 13.23 -12.99 -1.49
CA ALA A 97 13.61 -13.30 -2.88
C ALA A 97 12.88 -12.46 -3.95
N LYS A 98 11.64 -12.04 -3.66
CA LYS A 98 10.84 -11.21 -4.59
C LYS A 98 11.37 -9.79 -4.77
N VAL A 99 12.06 -9.25 -3.78
CA VAL A 99 12.53 -7.85 -3.77
C VAL A 99 14.05 -7.75 -3.91
N SER A 100 14.81 -8.81 -3.64
CA SER A 100 16.27 -8.84 -3.84
C SER A 100 16.69 -8.70 -5.30
N SER A 101 15.81 -9.05 -6.24
CA SER A 101 16.10 -9.06 -7.68
C SER A 101 15.92 -7.69 -8.35
N TYR A 102 15.44 -6.69 -7.62
CA TYR A 102 15.02 -5.40 -8.17
C TYR A 102 15.71 -4.22 -7.50
N LEU A 103 16.04 -3.19 -8.29
CA LEU A 103 16.54 -1.92 -7.77
C LEU A 103 15.43 -1.16 -7.02
N PRO A 104 15.78 -0.19 -6.15
CA PRO A 104 14.81 0.76 -5.61
C PRO A 104 14.01 1.45 -6.74
N PRO A 105 12.71 1.76 -6.53
CA PRO A 105 11.95 1.64 -5.28
C PRO A 105 11.40 0.23 -5.00
N PHE A 106 11.44 -0.67 -5.98
CA PHE A 106 10.69 -1.94 -5.93
C PHE A 106 11.47 -3.09 -5.27
N GLY A 107 12.68 -2.80 -4.83
CA GLY A 107 13.58 -3.75 -4.20
C GLY A 107 14.81 -3.05 -3.65
N PHE A 108 15.83 -3.84 -3.36
CA PHE A 108 17.08 -3.36 -2.77
C PHE A 108 18.33 -3.93 -3.43
N LYS A 109 18.22 -4.46 -4.66
CA LYS A 109 19.35 -4.97 -5.42
C LYS A 109 20.48 -3.94 -5.42
N THR A 110 21.71 -4.39 -5.19
CA THR A 110 22.94 -3.59 -5.06
C THR A 110 23.04 -2.71 -3.81
N GLN A 111 22.01 -2.67 -2.96
CA GLN A 111 21.98 -1.88 -1.72
C GLN A 111 22.13 -2.75 -0.46
N GLU A 112 22.40 -4.04 -0.61
CA GLU A 112 22.42 -5.01 0.48
C GLU A 112 23.45 -4.64 1.56
N THR A 113 24.65 -4.24 1.16
CA THR A 113 25.73 -3.89 2.10
C THR A 113 25.38 -2.66 2.95
N ILE A 114 24.83 -1.61 2.32
CA ILE A 114 24.47 -0.39 3.07
C ILE A 114 23.27 -0.62 3.99
N ILE A 115 22.29 -1.42 3.56
CA ILE A 115 21.17 -1.83 4.41
C ILE A 115 21.66 -2.64 5.61
N ASP A 116 22.58 -3.59 5.41
CA ASP A 116 23.17 -4.39 6.49
C ASP A 116 23.85 -3.48 7.55
N ILE A 117 24.65 -2.51 7.10
CA ILE A 117 25.30 -1.53 7.98
C ILE A 117 24.26 -0.72 8.77
N ILE A 118 23.22 -0.21 8.10
CA ILE A 118 22.17 0.57 8.76
C ILE A 118 21.44 -0.29 9.80
N LEU A 119 21.00 -1.49 9.43
CA LEU A 119 20.24 -2.38 10.33
C LEU A 119 21.09 -2.85 11.54
N THR A 120 22.41 -2.92 11.39
CA THR A 120 23.33 -3.18 12.52
C THR A 120 23.31 -2.05 13.54
N ALA A 121 23.14 -0.81 13.09
CA ALA A 121 23.07 0.36 13.97
C ALA A 121 21.68 0.56 14.58
N THR A 122 20.59 0.29 13.83
CA THR A 122 19.23 0.52 14.34
C THR A 122 18.80 -0.51 15.39
N LYS A 123 19.20 -1.78 15.26
CA LYS A 123 18.98 -2.88 16.24
C LYS A 123 17.52 -3.14 16.66
N ASN A 124 16.54 -2.45 16.10
CA ASN A 124 15.12 -2.63 16.35
C ASN A 124 14.35 -2.51 15.02
N TYR A 125 13.45 -3.47 14.79
CA TYR A 125 12.77 -3.67 13.51
C TYR A 125 11.24 -3.85 13.68
N GLY A 126 10.70 -3.62 14.88
CA GLY A 126 9.25 -3.68 15.19
C GLY A 126 8.64 -2.30 15.45
N LEU A 127 7.36 -2.25 15.81
CA LEU A 127 6.68 -1.01 16.18
C LEU A 127 7.03 -0.56 17.61
N GLY A 128 7.61 -1.45 18.41
CA GLY A 128 7.88 -1.23 19.83
C GLY A 128 7.02 -2.18 20.67
N GLN A 129 7.54 -2.58 21.84
CA GLN A 129 6.99 -3.69 22.63
C GLN A 129 5.49 -3.54 22.91
N ASP A 130 5.04 -2.34 23.31
CA ASP A 130 3.64 -2.09 23.65
C ASP A 130 2.72 -2.33 22.45
N VAL A 131 3.06 -1.75 21.29
CA VAL A 131 2.27 -1.88 20.06
C VAL A 131 2.37 -3.29 19.48
N ASP A 132 3.56 -3.88 19.48
CA ASP A 132 3.80 -5.22 18.95
C ASP A 132 2.97 -6.27 19.74
N SER A 133 2.82 -6.08 21.06
CA SER A 133 2.06 -6.96 21.95
C SER A 133 0.53 -6.88 21.81
N LEU A 134 0.01 -5.89 21.10
CA LEU A 134 -1.44 -5.75 20.88
C LEU A 134 -2.00 -6.95 20.11
N ILE A 135 -3.05 -7.56 20.66
CA ILE A 135 -3.80 -8.66 20.04
C ILE A 135 -4.53 -8.17 18.78
N CYS A 136 -4.95 -6.91 18.77
CA CYS A 136 -5.64 -6.28 17.65
C CYS A 136 -5.11 -4.86 17.44
N LYS A 137 -4.72 -4.54 16.21
CA LYS A 137 -4.08 -3.30 15.79
C LYS A 137 -4.99 -2.56 14.81
N ARG A 138 -5.65 -1.51 15.28
CA ARG A 138 -6.39 -0.56 14.42
C ARG A 138 -5.43 0.51 13.94
N CYS A 139 -5.24 0.57 12.63
CA CYS A 139 -4.37 1.54 12.00
C CYS A 139 -5.19 2.60 11.28
N ILE A 140 -4.74 3.85 11.39
CA ILE A 140 -5.19 4.92 10.50
C ILE A 140 -4.01 5.51 9.75
N ILE A 141 -4.17 5.63 8.42
CA ILE A 141 -3.24 6.36 7.57
C ILE A 141 -3.82 7.75 7.36
N VAL A 142 -3.07 8.77 7.78
CA VAL A 142 -3.43 10.17 7.58
C VAL A 142 -2.65 10.69 6.38
N GLY A 143 -3.37 10.87 5.27
CA GLY A 143 -2.89 11.52 4.07
C GLY A 143 -2.70 13.02 4.27
N ASN A 144 -2.19 13.68 3.23
CA ASN A 144 -1.89 15.11 3.30
C ASN A 144 -2.99 15.99 2.72
N GLY A 145 -4.08 15.40 2.22
CA GLY A 145 -5.08 16.08 1.40
C GLY A 145 -5.76 17.25 2.10
N GLY A 146 -6.02 18.32 1.34
CA GLY A 146 -6.73 19.52 1.81
C GLY A 146 -8.13 19.25 2.36
N ILE A 147 -8.74 18.11 2.00
CA ILE A 147 -10.03 17.65 2.51
C ILE A 147 -10.07 17.47 4.04
N LEU A 148 -8.92 17.38 4.71
CA LEU A 148 -8.85 17.32 6.18
C LEU A 148 -9.22 18.65 6.85
N ALA A 149 -9.05 19.79 6.17
CA ALA A 149 -9.31 21.10 6.76
C ALA A 149 -10.78 21.22 7.21
N ASN A 150 -10.99 21.73 8.43
CA ASN A 150 -12.29 21.93 9.06
C ASN A 150 -13.13 20.66 9.26
N LYS A 151 -12.52 19.47 9.27
CA LYS A 151 -13.24 18.19 9.51
C LYS A 151 -13.42 17.85 10.98
N SER A 152 -12.65 18.48 11.88
CA SER A 152 -12.66 18.18 13.32
C SER A 152 -12.46 16.69 13.65
N LEU A 153 -11.68 15.98 12.83
CA LEU A 153 -11.45 14.53 12.98
C LEU A 153 -10.37 14.19 14.00
N GLY A 154 -9.75 15.19 14.64
CA GLY A 154 -8.52 14.99 15.39
C GLY A 154 -8.62 13.99 16.54
N SER A 155 -9.68 14.07 17.37
CA SER A 155 -9.92 13.10 18.43
C SER A 155 -10.12 11.69 17.88
N ARG A 156 -10.96 11.57 16.84
CA ARG A 156 -11.24 10.29 16.19
C ARG A 156 -10.00 9.66 15.55
N ILE A 157 -9.05 10.47 15.04
CA ILE A 157 -7.77 9.97 14.53
C ILE A 157 -6.89 9.47 15.68
N ASP A 158 -6.84 10.20 16.79
CA ASP A 158 -6.01 9.86 17.95
C ASP A 158 -6.49 8.60 18.69
N ASP A 159 -7.77 8.23 18.53
CA ASP A 159 -8.39 7.01 19.07
C ASP A 159 -7.87 5.69 18.44
N TYR A 160 -7.17 5.75 17.31
CA TYR A 160 -6.57 4.58 16.68
C TYR A 160 -5.29 4.16 17.38
N ASP A 161 -5.01 2.85 17.42
CA ASP A 161 -3.85 2.30 18.12
C ASP A 161 -2.55 2.76 17.44
N ILE A 162 -2.55 2.74 16.10
CA ILE A 162 -1.43 3.14 15.25
C ILE A 162 -1.85 4.29 14.32
N VAL A 163 -1.23 5.45 14.48
CA VAL A 163 -1.43 6.61 13.59
C VAL A 163 -0.21 6.77 12.68
N VAL A 164 -0.42 6.58 11.38
CA VAL A 164 0.60 6.67 10.33
C VAL A 164 0.49 8.01 9.62
N ARG A 165 1.56 8.81 9.64
CA ARG A 165 1.66 10.07 8.91
C ARG A 165 2.69 10.00 7.79
N LEU A 166 2.59 10.90 6.83
CA LEU A 166 3.38 10.86 5.60
C LEU A 166 4.13 12.17 5.37
N ASN A 167 5.33 12.05 4.81
CA ASN A 167 6.14 13.18 4.35
C ASN A 167 6.35 14.24 5.46
N GLU A 168 6.32 15.53 5.11
CA GLU A 168 6.59 16.66 6.00
C GLU A 168 5.34 17.35 6.57
N ALA A 169 4.17 16.70 6.45
CA ALA A 169 2.89 17.27 6.84
C ALA A 169 2.84 17.59 8.35
N PRO A 170 2.62 18.87 8.76
CA PRO A 170 2.63 19.30 10.14
C PRO A 170 1.42 18.80 10.93
N VAL A 171 1.64 18.57 12.22
CA VAL A 171 0.58 18.27 13.19
C VAL A 171 0.26 19.51 14.02
N THR A 172 1.31 20.19 14.50
CA THR A 172 1.19 21.44 15.27
C THR A 172 0.42 22.50 14.47
N GLY A 173 -0.60 23.09 15.10
CA GLY A 173 -1.50 24.07 14.48
C GLY A 173 -2.72 23.45 13.78
N PHE A 174 -2.72 22.14 13.53
CA PHE A 174 -3.79 21.44 12.81
C PHE A 174 -4.48 20.36 13.65
N GLY A 175 -4.13 20.21 14.92
CA GLY A 175 -4.53 19.09 15.78
C GLY A 175 -6.04 18.86 15.89
N LYS A 176 -6.87 19.92 15.77
CA LYS A 176 -8.33 19.80 15.73
C LYS A 176 -8.80 18.91 14.57
N ASP A 177 -8.17 19.04 13.42
CA ASP A 177 -8.57 18.35 12.20
C ASP A 177 -7.81 17.05 11.97
N VAL A 178 -6.51 17.03 12.29
CA VAL A 178 -5.61 15.92 11.94
C VAL A 178 -5.13 15.10 13.13
N GLY A 179 -5.53 15.45 14.35
CA GLY A 179 -5.10 14.79 15.59
C GLY A 179 -3.71 15.22 16.00
N THR A 180 -3.22 14.70 17.13
CA THR A 180 -1.91 15.00 17.71
C THR A 180 -1.01 13.78 17.83
N LYS A 181 -1.59 12.58 17.81
CA LYS A 181 -0.88 11.31 17.91
C LYS A 181 -0.16 11.00 16.60
N THR A 182 1.06 10.49 16.71
CA THR A 182 1.83 9.94 15.60
C THR A 182 2.62 8.74 16.11
N THR A 183 2.25 7.53 15.71
CA THR A 183 3.01 6.32 16.06
C THR A 183 4.21 6.17 15.14
N MET A 184 4.04 6.45 13.85
CA MET A 184 5.13 6.43 12.89
C MET A 184 4.89 7.40 11.73
N ARG A 185 5.99 7.91 11.19
CA ARG A 185 5.97 8.78 10.01
C ARG A 185 6.79 8.14 8.89
N ILE A 186 6.10 7.82 7.79
CA ILE A 186 6.73 7.27 6.59
C ILE A 186 7.18 8.42 5.70
N THR A 187 8.45 8.43 5.32
CA THR A 187 9.02 9.48 4.49
C THR A 187 10.24 8.99 3.70
N TYR A 188 10.78 9.86 2.87
CA TYR A 188 11.98 9.67 2.05
C TYR A 188 12.78 10.98 2.07
N PRO A 189 14.03 11.04 1.57
CA PRO A 189 14.91 12.20 1.80
C PRO A 189 14.29 13.55 1.44
N GLU A 190 13.65 13.64 0.26
CA GLU A 190 12.95 14.85 -0.16
C GLU A 190 11.60 15.03 0.54
N GLY A 191 10.94 13.97 0.99
CA GLY A 191 9.69 14.07 1.76
C GLY A 191 9.90 14.40 3.24
N ALA A 192 11.14 14.39 3.74
CA ALA A 192 11.43 14.47 5.17
C ALA A 192 11.30 15.90 5.72
N ILE A 193 10.86 16.00 6.97
CA ILE A 193 10.78 17.27 7.70
C ILE A 193 12.18 17.90 7.76
N GLN A 194 12.31 19.13 7.26
CA GLN A 194 13.63 19.79 7.20
C GLN A 194 14.06 20.41 8.54
N LYS A 195 13.11 20.91 9.33
CA LYS A 195 13.37 21.57 10.62
C LYS A 195 13.30 20.55 11.76
N PRO A 196 14.40 20.30 12.52
CA PRO A 196 14.44 19.29 13.57
C PRO A 196 13.33 19.46 14.63
N GLU A 197 12.94 20.70 14.94
CA GLU A 197 11.98 21.03 15.97
C GLU A 197 10.55 20.59 15.61
N ARG A 198 10.30 20.25 14.34
CA ARG A 198 8.99 19.79 13.83
C ARG A 198 8.82 18.27 13.89
N TYR A 199 9.85 17.50 14.20
CA TYR A 199 9.71 16.06 14.38
C TYR A 199 8.94 15.75 15.67
N GLU A 200 8.00 14.81 15.62
CA GLU A 200 7.30 14.34 16.81
C GLU A 200 8.28 13.61 17.72
N LYS A 201 8.16 13.75 19.04
CA LYS A 201 9.11 13.12 19.99
C LYS A 201 8.98 11.60 20.01
N ASP A 202 7.77 11.09 20.14
CA ASP A 202 7.49 9.68 20.42
C ASP A 202 7.10 8.85 19.19
N SER A 203 7.50 9.29 17.99
CA SER A 203 7.22 8.61 16.73
C SER A 203 8.41 7.83 16.16
N LEU A 204 8.14 6.74 15.45
CA LEU A 204 9.16 6.10 14.61
C LEU A 204 9.39 6.89 13.32
N PHE A 205 10.65 7.04 12.95
CA PHE A 205 11.05 7.52 11.62
C PHE A 205 11.12 6.34 10.66
N VAL A 206 10.19 6.24 9.72
CA VAL A 206 10.12 5.15 8.77
C VAL A 206 10.58 5.63 7.40
N PHE A 207 11.71 5.11 6.95
CA PHE A 207 12.31 5.44 5.67
C PHE A 207 11.78 4.56 4.55
N SER A 208 11.36 5.17 3.44
CA SER A 208 11.03 4.52 2.18
C SER A 208 12.07 4.93 1.12
N ALA A 209 12.67 3.96 0.45
CA ALA A 209 13.68 4.21 -0.58
C ALA A 209 13.07 4.28 -1.97
N PHE A 210 13.44 5.30 -2.75
CA PHE A 210 13.07 5.44 -4.14
C PHE A 210 14.23 5.31 -5.12
N LYS A 211 15.45 5.57 -4.66
CA LYS A 211 16.70 5.46 -5.43
C LYS A 211 17.88 5.06 -4.53
N PRO A 212 18.96 4.49 -5.08
CA PRO A 212 20.16 4.13 -4.31
C PRO A 212 20.73 5.27 -3.44
N LEU A 213 20.64 6.51 -3.93
CA LEU A 213 21.09 7.69 -3.20
C LEU A 213 20.37 7.87 -1.86
N ASP A 214 19.12 7.41 -1.74
CA ASP A 214 18.33 7.55 -0.53
C ASP A 214 18.91 6.71 0.63
N PHE A 215 19.47 5.53 0.34
CA PHE A 215 20.14 4.72 1.38
C PHE A 215 21.43 5.38 1.87
N LYS A 216 22.18 6.06 0.99
CA LYS A 216 23.35 6.84 1.38
C LYS A 216 22.95 7.97 2.34
N TRP A 217 21.87 8.67 2.03
CA TRP A 217 21.29 9.68 2.91
C TRP A 217 20.86 9.09 4.25
N LEU A 218 20.14 7.97 4.26
CA LEU A 218 19.71 7.34 5.52
C LEU A 218 20.91 6.93 6.38
N ARG A 219 21.96 6.35 5.79
CA ARG A 219 23.19 6.03 6.52
C ARG A 219 23.77 7.28 7.19
N GLN A 220 23.87 8.40 6.48
CA GLN A 220 24.38 9.65 7.06
C GLN A 220 23.51 10.13 8.23
N MET A 221 22.19 9.99 8.16
CA MET A 221 21.29 10.33 9.28
C MET A 221 21.48 9.40 10.48
N VAL A 222 21.53 8.08 10.25
CA VAL A 222 21.68 7.05 11.28
C VAL A 222 23.01 7.21 12.04
N PHE A 223 24.10 7.47 11.33
CA PHE A 223 25.44 7.62 11.92
C PHE A 223 25.79 9.07 12.30
N ARG A 224 24.83 10.01 12.17
CA ARG A 224 25.03 11.46 12.43
C ARG A 224 26.23 12.04 11.70
N GLU A 225 26.42 11.62 10.46
CA GLU A 225 27.49 12.13 9.61
C GLU A 225 27.08 13.45 8.97
N LYS A 226 28.08 14.27 8.60
CA LYS A 226 27.83 15.47 7.80
C LYS A 226 27.25 15.06 6.45
N LEU A 227 26.12 15.65 6.08
CA LEU A 227 25.47 15.45 4.79
C LEU A 227 26.45 15.76 3.65
N ARG A 228 26.63 14.80 2.73
CA ARG A 228 27.48 14.92 1.52
C ARG A 228 26.76 14.30 0.33
N GLY A 229 27.02 14.81 -0.86
CA GLY A 229 26.49 14.25 -2.11
C GLY A 229 25.00 14.51 -2.27
N THR A 230 24.60 15.79 -2.25
CA THR A 230 23.20 16.17 -2.46
C THR A 230 22.83 16.26 -3.94
N GLU A 231 23.79 16.09 -4.85
CA GLU A 231 23.51 15.99 -6.27
C GLU A 231 22.62 14.76 -6.56
N GLY A 232 21.54 14.95 -7.31
CA GLY A 232 20.59 13.88 -7.68
C GLY A 232 19.31 13.83 -6.84
N PHE A 233 19.17 14.66 -5.80
CA PHE A 233 17.87 14.97 -5.20
C PHE A 233 17.18 16.08 -5.99
N TRP A 234 15.88 15.94 -6.24
CA TRP A 234 15.12 16.92 -7.03
C TRP A 234 14.71 18.17 -6.22
N LYS A 235 14.81 18.11 -4.89
CA LYS A 235 14.72 19.26 -3.99
C LYS A 235 15.62 19.07 -2.77
N SER A 236 15.66 20.06 -1.89
CA SER A 236 16.39 20.00 -0.62
C SER A 236 15.92 18.83 0.25
N VAL A 237 16.87 18.16 0.89
CA VAL A 237 16.65 17.07 1.83
C VAL A 237 16.96 17.50 3.26
N ALA A 238 16.37 16.82 4.25
CA ALA A 238 16.69 17.11 5.65
C ALA A 238 18.18 16.82 5.93
N ARG A 239 18.84 17.77 6.62
CA ARG A 239 20.28 17.68 6.96
C ARG A 239 20.52 16.96 8.28
N TYR A 240 19.48 16.86 9.10
CA TYR A 240 19.50 16.22 10.41
C TYR A 240 18.11 15.66 10.72
N VAL A 241 18.06 14.42 11.20
CA VAL A 241 16.86 13.79 11.74
C VAL A 241 17.10 13.60 13.25
N PRO A 242 16.33 14.26 14.13
CA PRO A 242 16.53 14.22 15.60
C PRO A 242 16.00 12.92 16.21
N LYS A 243 16.40 11.77 15.66
CA LYS A 243 15.99 10.44 16.11
C LYS A 243 17.20 9.59 16.44
N LYS A 244 17.05 8.73 17.43
CA LYS A 244 18.04 7.69 17.74
C LYS A 244 17.99 6.63 16.64
N PRO A 245 19.09 5.94 16.33
CA PRO A 245 19.08 4.81 15.39
C PRO A 245 18.00 3.78 15.71
N THR A 246 17.73 3.52 16.99
CA THR A 246 16.70 2.60 17.48
C THR A 246 15.25 3.01 17.19
N GLU A 247 15.03 4.27 16.79
CA GLU A 247 13.73 4.84 16.41
C GLU A 247 13.56 4.92 14.89
N MET A 248 14.56 4.47 14.12
CA MET A 248 14.54 4.49 12.66
C MET A 248 14.23 3.09 12.12
N ARG A 249 13.39 3.03 11.08
CA ARG A 249 13.02 1.80 10.38
C ARG A 249 13.19 1.97 8.87
N ILE A 250 13.44 0.87 8.17
CA ILE A 250 13.40 0.81 6.71
C ILE A 250 12.10 0.10 6.33
N LEU A 251 11.20 0.79 5.64
CA LEU A 251 9.98 0.21 5.10
C LEU A 251 10.32 -0.91 4.12
N ASN A 252 9.61 -2.03 4.21
CA ASN A 252 9.79 -3.13 3.28
C ASN A 252 9.37 -2.73 1.85
N PRO A 253 10.28 -2.75 0.86
CA PRO A 253 9.97 -2.33 -0.52
C PRO A 253 8.96 -3.25 -1.23
N TYR A 254 8.63 -4.41 -0.64
CA TYR A 254 7.56 -5.28 -1.10
C TYR A 254 6.23 -4.53 -1.28
N PHE A 255 5.90 -3.61 -0.36
CA PHE A 255 4.64 -2.86 -0.44
C PHE A 255 4.58 -1.91 -1.63
N ILE A 256 5.73 -1.38 -2.07
CA ILE A 256 5.80 -0.57 -3.29
C ILE A 256 5.58 -1.46 -4.52
N GLN A 257 6.25 -2.62 -4.55
CA GLN A 257 6.12 -3.59 -5.64
C GLN A 257 4.68 -4.10 -5.79
N GLU A 258 4.05 -4.48 -4.69
CA GLU A 258 2.68 -4.99 -4.69
C GLU A 258 1.66 -3.91 -5.07
N ALA A 259 1.76 -2.72 -4.46
CA ALA A 259 0.92 -1.58 -4.84
C ALA A 259 1.03 -1.32 -6.35
N ALA A 260 2.25 -1.22 -6.88
CA ALA A 260 2.50 -0.91 -8.28
C ALA A 260 1.95 -1.97 -9.24
N PHE A 261 2.35 -3.23 -9.07
CA PHE A 261 2.14 -4.24 -10.11
C PHE A 261 0.90 -5.09 -9.88
N GLN A 262 0.50 -5.32 -8.64
CA GLN A 262 -0.62 -6.21 -8.32
C GLN A 262 -1.93 -5.42 -8.17
N PHE A 263 -1.90 -4.33 -7.40
CA PHE A 263 -3.12 -3.57 -7.09
C PHE A 263 -3.45 -2.52 -8.16
N ILE A 264 -2.48 -1.67 -8.52
CA ILE A 264 -2.67 -0.59 -9.49
C ILE A 264 -2.51 -1.08 -10.94
N GLY A 265 -1.66 -2.09 -11.16
CA GLY A 265 -1.35 -2.61 -12.49
C GLY A 265 -0.57 -1.61 -13.36
N LEU A 266 0.50 -1.05 -12.81
CA LEU A 266 1.51 -0.29 -13.56
C LEU A 266 2.31 -1.21 -14.49
N PRO A 267 2.77 -0.72 -15.66
CA PRO A 267 3.45 -1.57 -16.64
C PRO A 267 4.83 -2.05 -16.16
N LEU A 268 5.16 -3.30 -16.48
CA LEU A 268 6.49 -3.88 -16.33
C LEU A 268 7.35 -3.51 -17.54
N ASN A 269 8.26 -2.54 -17.41
CA ASN A 269 9.08 -2.05 -18.51
C ASN A 269 10.45 -2.75 -18.59
N ASN A 270 10.52 -3.98 -19.11
CA ASN A 270 11.77 -4.72 -19.40
C ASN A 270 12.81 -4.73 -18.25
N GLY A 271 12.37 -4.88 -17.01
CA GLY A 271 13.27 -4.90 -15.83
C GLY A 271 13.79 -3.53 -15.37
N LEU A 272 13.50 -2.46 -16.12
CA LEU A 272 13.64 -1.05 -15.70
C LEU A 272 12.27 -0.56 -15.24
N MET A 273 11.89 -0.96 -14.03
CA MET A 273 10.61 -0.54 -13.46
C MET A 273 10.58 0.99 -13.28
N GLY A 274 9.46 1.64 -13.65
CA GLY A 274 9.25 3.06 -13.37
C GLY A 274 9.65 4.08 -14.45
N LYS A 275 9.83 3.70 -15.73
CA LYS A 275 9.67 4.72 -16.81
C LYS A 275 8.21 5.22 -16.79
N GLY A 276 7.97 6.32 -16.09
CA GLY A 276 6.67 6.98 -15.98
C GLY A 276 6.17 7.08 -14.54
N ASN A 277 5.64 5.98 -13.98
CA ASN A 277 4.89 6.02 -12.73
C ASN A 277 5.37 5.09 -11.63
N ILE A 278 5.29 5.57 -10.39
CA ILE A 278 5.40 4.81 -9.14
C ILE A 278 4.15 5.11 -8.28
N PRO A 279 3.75 4.25 -7.33
CA PRO A 279 2.64 4.57 -6.42
C PRO A 279 2.98 5.76 -5.51
N THR A 280 1.98 6.55 -5.13
CA THR A 280 2.17 7.55 -4.07
C THR A 280 2.53 6.88 -2.74
N LEU A 281 3.26 7.59 -1.88
CA LEU A 281 3.60 7.08 -0.55
C LEU A 281 2.36 6.75 0.29
N GLY A 282 1.24 7.45 0.06
CA GLY A 282 -0.04 7.15 0.71
C GLY A 282 -0.58 5.78 0.30
N THR A 283 -0.57 5.45 -0.99
CA THR A 283 -0.98 4.12 -1.45
C THR A 283 -0.04 3.03 -0.94
N VAL A 284 1.28 3.30 -0.89
CA VAL A 284 2.25 2.37 -0.28
C VAL A 284 1.96 2.13 1.20
N ALA A 285 1.64 3.18 1.95
CA ALA A 285 1.31 3.08 3.38
C ALA A 285 0.01 2.29 3.62
N ILE A 286 -1.00 2.47 2.77
CA ILE A 286 -2.23 1.67 2.82
C ILE A 286 -1.91 0.21 2.53
N THR A 287 -1.15 -0.09 1.47
CA THR A 287 -0.72 -1.47 1.18
C THR A 287 0.02 -2.11 2.36
N MET A 288 0.95 -1.39 2.99
CA MET A 288 1.61 -1.86 4.21
C MET A 288 0.62 -2.18 5.34
N ALA A 289 -0.36 -1.31 5.57
CA ALA A 289 -1.34 -1.48 6.65
C ALA A 289 -2.27 -2.68 6.40
N LEU A 290 -2.64 -2.95 5.14
CA LEU A 290 -3.44 -4.13 4.79
C LEU A 290 -2.76 -5.45 5.17
N HIS A 291 -1.43 -5.49 5.23
CA HIS A 291 -0.66 -6.65 5.68
C HIS A 291 -0.43 -6.72 7.19
N ASN A 292 -0.39 -5.58 7.88
CA ASN A 292 0.15 -5.49 9.24
C ASN A 292 -0.85 -5.00 10.29
N CYS A 293 -2.07 -4.66 9.87
CA CYS A 293 -3.13 -4.15 10.74
C CYS A 293 -4.38 -5.02 10.61
N ASP A 294 -5.11 -5.12 11.71
CA ASP A 294 -6.33 -5.90 11.79
C ASP A 294 -7.51 -5.12 11.19
N GLU A 295 -7.54 -3.81 11.43
CA GLU A 295 -8.47 -2.88 10.82
C GLU A 295 -7.73 -1.65 10.29
N VAL A 296 -8.16 -1.17 9.13
CA VAL A 296 -7.50 -0.05 8.43
C VAL A 296 -8.51 1.05 8.17
N ALA A 297 -8.16 2.25 8.61
CA ALA A 297 -8.85 3.48 8.26
C ALA A 297 -7.90 4.44 7.52
N VAL A 298 -8.51 5.36 6.79
CA VAL A 298 -7.79 6.40 6.07
C VAL A 298 -8.50 7.74 6.29
N ALA A 299 -7.74 8.81 6.30
CA ALA A 299 -8.26 10.18 6.34
C ALA A 299 -7.37 11.08 5.48
N GLY A 300 -7.95 12.04 4.77
CA GLY A 300 -7.18 12.97 3.94
C GLY A 300 -6.68 12.37 2.63
N PHE A 301 -7.41 11.38 2.12
CA PHE A 301 -7.18 10.74 0.83
C PHE A 301 -8.23 11.19 -0.18
N GLY A 302 -7.88 11.06 -1.46
CA GLY A 302 -8.72 11.46 -2.57
C GLY A 302 -8.30 12.81 -3.16
N TYR A 303 -8.42 12.89 -4.48
CA TYR A 303 -8.25 14.12 -5.24
C TYR A 303 -9.56 14.38 -5.98
N ASP A 304 -10.20 15.50 -5.64
CA ASP A 304 -11.36 15.97 -6.39
C ASP A 304 -10.88 16.87 -7.53
N MET A 305 -10.71 16.26 -8.70
CA MET A 305 -10.20 16.95 -9.88
C MET A 305 -11.20 17.97 -10.47
N ASN A 306 -12.44 18.00 -9.95
CA ASN A 306 -13.46 18.99 -10.30
C ASN A 306 -13.31 20.30 -9.53
N THR A 307 -12.48 20.34 -8.47
CA THR A 307 -12.20 21.53 -7.67
C THR A 307 -10.72 21.94 -7.78
N PRO A 308 -10.22 22.31 -8.99
CA PRO A 308 -8.78 22.53 -9.24
C PRO A 308 -8.15 23.65 -8.40
N HIS A 309 -8.96 24.59 -7.88
CA HIS A 309 -8.51 25.70 -7.04
C HIS A 309 -8.51 25.37 -5.54
N ALA A 310 -9.09 24.24 -5.14
CA ALA A 310 -9.06 23.81 -3.75
C ALA A 310 -7.61 23.52 -3.30
N PRO A 311 -7.30 23.66 -2.00
CA PRO A 311 -5.99 23.26 -1.47
C PRO A 311 -5.72 21.78 -1.75
N LEU A 312 -4.55 21.49 -2.31
CA LEU A 312 -4.05 20.13 -2.48
C LEU A 312 -3.75 19.51 -1.12
N HIS A 313 -3.14 20.29 -0.23
CA HIS A 313 -2.78 19.87 1.12
C HIS A 313 -3.44 20.74 2.19
N TYR A 314 -3.62 20.20 3.39
CA TYR A 314 -4.31 20.91 4.48
C TYR A 314 -3.49 22.02 5.13
N TYR A 315 -2.18 22.09 4.87
CA TYR A 315 -1.23 22.94 5.57
C TYR A 315 -0.54 23.99 4.70
N GLU A 316 -0.83 24.02 3.41
CA GLU A 316 -0.22 24.95 2.47
C GLU A 316 -1.23 25.37 1.39
N THR A 317 -0.82 26.33 0.56
CA THR A 317 -1.67 26.97 -0.44
C THR A 317 -1.50 26.38 -1.84
N VAL A 318 -0.76 25.26 -1.98
CA VAL A 318 -0.62 24.56 -3.26
C VAL A 318 -2.01 24.09 -3.70
N LYS A 319 -2.35 24.35 -4.96
CA LYS A 319 -3.69 24.06 -5.52
C LYS A 319 -3.76 22.64 -6.05
N MET A 320 -4.97 22.07 -6.03
CA MET A 320 -5.27 20.74 -6.56
C MET A 320 -4.81 20.57 -8.01
N SER A 321 -4.81 21.63 -8.83
CA SER A 321 -4.31 21.60 -10.21
C SER A 321 -2.86 21.11 -10.34
N ALA A 322 -2.01 21.34 -9.34
CA ALA A 322 -0.60 20.91 -9.37
C ALA A 322 -0.45 19.38 -9.51
N ILE A 323 -1.40 18.59 -9.03
CA ILE A 323 -1.35 17.12 -9.19
C ILE A 323 -1.58 16.69 -10.65
N LYS A 324 -2.23 17.51 -11.49
CA LYS A 324 -2.40 17.22 -12.93
C LYS A 324 -1.08 17.28 -13.69
N GLU A 325 -0.14 18.08 -13.20
CA GLU A 325 1.18 18.25 -13.80
C GLU A 325 2.18 17.18 -13.33
N SER A 326 1.83 16.41 -12.29
CA SER A 326 2.65 15.31 -11.77
C SER A 326 2.61 14.11 -12.72
N TRP A 327 3.67 13.94 -13.50
CA TRP A 327 3.88 12.76 -14.35
C TRP A 327 4.34 11.52 -13.57
N THR A 328 4.78 11.67 -12.32
CA THR A 328 5.39 10.61 -11.50
C THR A 328 4.39 9.58 -10.97
N HIS A 329 3.10 9.91 -10.89
CA HIS A 329 2.07 9.05 -10.29
C HIS A 329 0.84 8.92 -11.19
N ASN A 330 0.23 7.74 -11.23
CA ASN A 330 -1.02 7.54 -11.96
C ASN A 330 -2.19 7.64 -10.98
N ILE A 331 -2.58 8.88 -10.68
CA ILE A 331 -3.60 9.21 -9.68
C ILE A 331 -4.95 8.56 -10.00
N SER A 332 -5.30 8.43 -11.30
CA SER A 332 -6.54 7.80 -11.73
C SER A 332 -6.59 6.32 -11.33
N LYS A 333 -5.53 5.55 -11.63
CA LYS A 333 -5.45 4.14 -11.24
C LYS A 333 -5.36 3.95 -9.73
N GLU A 334 -4.66 4.82 -9.02
CA GLU A 334 -4.63 4.79 -7.55
C GLU A 334 -6.03 5.03 -6.97
N LYS A 335 -6.78 6.01 -7.50
CA LYS A 335 -8.16 6.27 -7.09
C LYS A 335 -9.07 5.07 -7.36
N GLU A 336 -8.92 4.40 -8.50
CA GLU A 336 -9.67 3.18 -8.81
C GLU A 336 -9.41 2.08 -7.76
N PHE A 337 -8.14 1.85 -7.42
CA PHE A 337 -7.76 0.90 -6.37
C PHE A 337 -8.40 1.26 -5.02
N LEU A 338 -8.25 2.50 -4.55
CA LEU A 338 -8.80 2.93 -3.26
C LEU A 338 -10.32 2.79 -3.20
N ARG A 339 -11.03 3.10 -4.30
CA ARG A 339 -12.48 2.91 -4.40
C ARG A 339 -12.90 1.47 -4.25
N LYS A 340 -12.12 0.50 -4.76
CA LYS A 340 -12.40 -0.92 -4.56
C LYS A 340 -12.34 -1.28 -3.07
N LEU A 341 -11.32 -0.78 -2.37
CA LEU A 341 -11.15 -1.03 -0.93
C LEU A 341 -12.31 -0.44 -0.10
N VAL A 342 -12.71 0.80 -0.38
CA VAL A 342 -13.83 1.47 0.31
C VAL A 342 -15.14 0.75 0.01
N LYS A 343 -15.44 0.46 -1.26
CA LYS A 343 -16.69 -0.21 -1.66
C LYS A 343 -16.85 -1.60 -1.01
N ALA A 344 -15.74 -2.33 -0.87
CA ALA A 344 -15.71 -3.63 -0.20
C ALA A 344 -15.60 -3.55 1.33
N ASN A 345 -15.60 -2.34 1.92
CA ASN A 345 -15.36 -2.12 3.34
C ASN A 345 -14.05 -2.73 3.87
N VAL A 346 -13.03 -2.89 3.02
CA VAL A 346 -11.69 -3.31 3.47
C VAL A 346 -11.06 -2.21 4.33
N ILE A 347 -11.24 -0.96 3.90
CA ILE A 347 -10.79 0.23 4.62
C ILE A 347 -11.98 1.14 4.93
N THR A 348 -11.89 1.88 6.03
CA THR A 348 -12.85 2.94 6.37
C THR A 348 -12.28 4.30 5.98
N ASP A 349 -12.96 5.07 5.13
CA ASP A 349 -12.59 6.45 4.80
C ASP A 349 -13.31 7.44 5.71
N LEU A 350 -12.58 8.09 6.62
CA LEU A 350 -13.15 9.05 7.57
C LEU A 350 -13.49 10.40 6.93
N THR A 351 -12.90 10.70 5.77
CA THR A 351 -13.08 11.96 5.07
C THR A 351 -14.10 11.91 3.95
N ASN A 352 -14.51 10.70 3.53
CA ASN A 352 -15.36 10.44 2.37
C ASN A 352 -14.84 11.11 1.08
N GLY A 353 -13.51 11.05 0.88
CA GLY A 353 -12.82 11.67 -0.25
C GLY A 353 -12.54 10.73 -1.43
N ILE A 354 -12.64 9.41 -1.22
CA ILE A 354 -12.25 8.36 -2.18
C ILE A 354 -13.36 8.02 -3.20
#